data_AF-A0A2Z3QYY1-F1
#
_entry.id   AF-A0A2Z3QYY1-F1
#
_cell.length_a   1.000
_cell.length_b   1.000
_cell.length_c   1.000
_cell.angle_alpha   90.00
_cell.angle_beta   90.00
_cell.angle_gamma   90.00
#
_symmetry.space_group_name_H-M   'P 1'
#
loop_
_entity.id
_entity.type
_entity.pdbx_description
1 polymer ?
#
loop_
_entity_poly.entity_id
_entity_poly.type
_entity_poly.pdbx_seq_one_letter_code
_entity_poly.pdbx_strand_id
1 'polypeptide(L)'
;MLDAAEYGEFETSARPEHFLAKRFAAKEAAAKALGTGFRGTFGLRDIRVTHDSLGCPRLVLAGGAQAHAARLGVRALHITLSDEADYAVAFVMPRASGCVPCTSP
;
A
#
# COMPACT_ATOMS: atom_id res chain seq x y z
N MET A 1 -12.55 1.31 -1.82
CA MET A 1 -11.81 0.13 -1.32
C MET A 1 -10.87 -0.38 -2.39
N LEU A 2 -11.37 -0.99 -3.45
CA LEU A 2 -10.57 -1.36 -4.63
C LEU A 2 -10.45 -0.21 -5.62
N ASP A 3 -9.29 -0.13 -6.26
CA ASP A 3 -9.05 0.64 -7.48
C ASP A 3 -9.58 -0.13 -8.71
N ALA A 4 -9.93 0.57 -9.78
CA ALA A 4 -10.51 -0.01 -10.99
C ALA A 4 -9.69 -1.18 -11.55
N ALA A 5 -8.36 -1.11 -11.49
CA ALA A 5 -7.48 -2.16 -12.01
C ALA A 5 -7.49 -3.44 -11.16
N GLU A 6 -7.92 -3.39 -9.89
CA GLU A 6 -7.99 -4.56 -9.01
C GLU A 6 -9.28 -5.37 -9.21
N TYR A 7 -10.29 -4.81 -9.88
CA TYR A 7 -11.58 -5.46 -10.07
C TYR A 7 -11.50 -6.71 -10.95
N GLY A 8 -10.69 -6.70 -12.00
CA GLY A 8 -10.53 -7.90 -12.85
C GLY A 8 -9.97 -9.09 -12.08
N GLU A 9 -8.95 -8.86 -11.23
CA GLU A 9 -8.42 -9.91 -10.36
C GLU A 9 -9.45 -10.37 -9.33
N PHE A 10 -10.22 -9.43 -8.75
CA PHE A 10 -11.27 -9.73 -7.79
C PHE A 10 -12.38 -10.62 -8.38
N GLU A 11 -12.87 -10.30 -9.58
CA GLU A 11 -13.93 -11.07 -10.25
C GLU A 11 -13.52 -12.51 -10.57
N THR A 12 -12.23 -12.72 -10.84
CA THR A 12 -11.67 -14.05 -11.13
C THR A 12 -11.20 -14.81 -9.88
N SER A 13 -11.27 -14.19 -8.69
CA SER A 13 -10.76 -14.80 -7.46
C SER A 13 -11.66 -15.94 -6.99
N ALA A 14 -11.06 -17.11 -6.72
CA ALA A 14 -11.76 -18.24 -6.12
C ALA A 14 -12.21 -17.98 -4.67
N ARG A 15 -11.56 -17.01 -3.98
CA ARG A 15 -11.87 -16.60 -2.60
C ARG A 15 -11.98 -15.06 -2.54
N PRO A 16 -13.12 -14.47 -2.92
CA PRO A 16 -13.27 -13.02 -2.99
C PRO A 16 -13.10 -12.32 -1.64
N GLU A 17 -13.54 -12.94 -0.54
CA GLU A 17 -13.38 -12.44 0.82
C GLU A 17 -11.91 -12.36 1.24
N HIS A 18 -11.10 -13.40 0.98
CA HIS A 18 -9.65 -13.37 1.23
C HIS A 18 -8.95 -12.32 0.38
N PHE A 19 -9.36 -12.18 -0.88
CA PHE A 19 -8.81 -11.15 -1.77
C PHE A 19 -9.03 -9.75 -1.18
N LEU A 20 -10.26 -9.44 -0.76
CA LEU A 20 -10.58 -8.15 -0.16
C LEU A 20 -9.83 -7.93 1.16
N ALA A 21 -9.74 -8.95 2.02
CA ALA A 21 -8.99 -8.89 3.27
C ALA A 21 -7.50 -8.56 3.02
N LYS A 22 -6.88 -9.23 2.05
CA LYS A 22 -5.49 -8.96 1.61
C LYS A 22 -5.29 -7.54 1.11
N ARG A 23 -6.17 -7.06 0.22
CA ARG A 23 -6.11 -5.68 -0.30
C ARG A 23 -6.31 -4.68 0.83
N PHE A 24 -7.17 -4.97 1.80
CA PHE A 24 -7.38 -4.11 2.95
C PHE A 24 -6.13 -4.04 3.84
N ALA A 25 -5.60 -5.19 4.26
CA ALA A 25 -4.40 -5.25 5.09
C ALA A 25 -3.22 -4.49 4.45
N ALA A 26 -2.98 -4.72 3.16
CA ALA A 26 -1.91 -4.05 2.41
C ALA A 26 -2.07 -2.53 2.36
N LYS A 27 -3.29 -2.04 2.04
CA LYS A 27 -3.56 -0.61 1.91
C LYS A 27 -3.54 0.10 3.26
N GLU A 28 -3.99 -0.56 4.31
CA GLU A 28 -3.94 -0.04 5.67
C GLU A 28 -2.50 0.07 6.18
N ALA A 29 -1.71 -1.00 6.02
CA ALA A 29 -0.29 -1.00 6.37
C ALA A 29 0.48 0.09 5.61
N ALA A 30 0.17 0.30 4.32
CA ALA A 30 0.75 1.39 3.54
C ALA A 30 0.34 2.78 4.06
N ALA A 31 -0.93 2.98 4.41
CA ALA A 31 -1.40 4.25 4.97
C ALA A 31 -0.73 4.55 6.33
N LYS A 32 -0.49 3.53 7.16
CA LYS A 32 0.28 3.66 8.40
C LYS A 32 1.75 3.97 8.15
N ALA A 33 2.39 3.29 7.21
CA ALA A 33 3.78 3.54 6.85
C ALA A 33 4.01 4.97 6.34
N LEU A 34 2.99 5.57 5.71
CA LEU A 34 3.00 6.96 5.26
C LEU A 34 2.60 7.97 6.36
N GLY A 35 2.44 7.53 7.61
CA GLY A 35 2.18 8.41 8.75
C GLY A 35 0.78 9.02 8.83
N THR A 36 -0.16 8.59 7.98
CA THR A 36 -1.53 9.14 7.95
C THR A 36 -2.53 8.23 8.64
N GLY A 37 -2.33 6.91 8.56
CA GLY A 37 -3.38 5.94 8.84
C GLY A 37 -4.66 6.25 8.05
N PHE A 38 -5.83 5.89 8.59
CA PHE A 38 -7.14 6.20 7.99
C PHE A 38 -7.64 7.64 8.20
N ARG A 39 -6.78 8.59 8.59
CA ARG A 39 -7.20 9.96 8.96
C ARG A 39 -7.52 10.87 7.76
N GLY A 40 -7.85 10.31 6.59
CA GLY A 40 -8.42 11.05 5.46
C GLY A 40 -7.45 11.84 4.58
N THR A 41 -6.14 11.66 4.70
CA THR A 41 -5.15 12.35 3.84
C THR A 41 -5.21 11.91 2.37
N PHE A 42 -5.59 10.65 2.13
CA PHE A 42 -5.85 10.07 0.82
C PHE A 42 -6.79 8.86 0.99
N GLY A 43 -7.43 8.44 -0.11
CA GLY A 43 -8.35 7.32 -0.09
C GLY A 43 -7.66 5.97 -0.30
N LEU A 44 -8.33 4.88 0.09
CA LEU A 44 -7.82 3.53 -0.19
C LEU A 44 -7.67 3.21 -1.68
N ARG A 45 -8.37 3.95 -2.55
CA ARG A 45 -8.23 3.82 -4.01
C ARG A 45 -6.94 4.43 -4.54
N ASP A 46 -6.32 5.32 -3.77
CA ASP A 46 -5.04 5.94 -4.12
C ASP A 46 -3.85 4.99 -3.89
N ILE A 47 -4.10 3.82 -3.30
CA ILE A 47 -3.12 2.76 -3.09
C ILE A 47 -3.63 1.51 -3.80
N ARG A 48 -2.83 1.00 -4.74
CA ARG A 48 -3.11 -0.24 -5.47
C ARG A 48 -2.08 -1.29 -5.10
N VAL A 49 -2.53 -2.52 -4.90
CA VAL A 49 -1.63 -3.68 -4.79
C VAL A 49 -1.51 -4.34 -6.15
N THR A 50 -0.29 -4.51 -6.63
CA THR A 50 0.01 -5.21 -7.88
C THR A 50 0.99 -6.36 -7.63
N HIS A 51 1.23 -7.18 -8.63
CA HIS A 51 2.29 -8.20 -8.59
C HIS A 51 3.22 -8.00 -9.79
N ASP A 52 4.51 -8.29 -9.61
CA ASP A 52 5.42 -8.38 -10.77
C ASP A 52 5.30 -9.72 -11.49
N SER A 53 6.12 -9.92 -12.52
CA SER A 53 6.13 -11.15 -13.33
C SER A 53 6.47 -12.41 -12.54
N LEU A 54 7.08 -12.28 -11.35
CA LEU A 54 7.39 -13.38 -10.45
C LEU A 54 6.32 -13.55 -9.35
N GLY A 55 5.26 -12.75 -9.38
CA GLY A 55 4.18 -12.79 -8.40
C GLY A 55 4.48 -12.01 -7.11
N CYS A 56 5.59 -11.28 -7.03
CA CYS A 56 5.96 -10.55 -5.82
C CYS A 56 5.05 -9.30 -5.66
N PRO A 57 4.40 -9.10 -4.50
CA PRO A 57 3.50 -7.98 -4.29
C PRO A 57 4.24 -6.64 -4.30
N ARG A 58 3.60 -5.63 -4.90
CA ARG A 58 4.07 -4.25 -4.97
C ARG A 58 2.94 -3.28 -4.67
N LEU A 59 3.32 -2.09 -4.23
CA LEU A 59 2.39 -0.98 -4.00
C LEU A 59 2.60 0.09 -5.07
N VAL A 60 1.50 0.49 -5.71
CA VAL A 60 1.46 1.64 -6.62
C VAL A 60 0.63 2.72 -5.96
N LEU A 61 1.23 3.89 -5.77
CA LEU A 61 0.57 5.07 -5.22
C LEU A 61 0.11 5.98 -6.36
N ALA A 62 -1.07 6.56 -6.22
CA ALA A 62 -1.62 7.57 -7.11
C ALA A 62 -2.18 8.75 -6.30
N GLY A 63 -2.57 9.82 -6.99
CA GLY A 63 -3.33 10.93 -6.40
C GLY A 63 -2.72 11.48 -5.10
N GLY A 64 -3.56 11.57 -4.06
CA GLY A 64 -3.15 12.12 -2.76
C GLY A 64 -2.08 11.29 -2.05
N ALA A 65 -2.10 9.96 -2.20
CA ALA A 65 -1.10 9.08 -1.57
C ALA A 65 0.30 9.29 -2.17
N GLN A 66 0.38 9.45 -3.50
CA GLN A 66 1.63 9.73 -4.19
C GLN A 66 2.19 11.10 -3.80
N ALA A 67 1.35 12.15 -3.79
CA ALA A 67 1.76 13.49 -3.39
C ALA A 67 2.25 13.54 -1.94
N HIS A 68 1.58 12.82 -1.03
CA HIS A 68 1.97 12.74 0.37
C HIS A 68 3.29 11.97 0.57
N ALA A 69 3.45 10.82 -0.10
CA ALA A 69 4.71 10.06 -0.06
C ALA A 69 5.90 10.88 -0.56
N ALA A 70 5.70 11.67 -1.63
CA ALA A 70 6.72 12.57 -2.17
C ALA A 70 7.11 13.66 -1.16
N ARG A 71 6.14 14.26 -0.46
CA ARG A 71 6.40 15.25 0.62
C ARG A 71 7.20 14.67 1.78
N LEU A 72 7.00 13.38 2.10
CA LEU A 72 7.76 12.67 3.13
C LEU A 72 9.15 12.20 2.64
N GLY A 73 9.50 12.44 1.37
CA GLY A 73 10.76 11.96 0.79
C GLY A 73 10.83 10.44 0.62
N VAL A 74 9.67 9.75 0.67
CA VAL A 74 9.57 8.31 0.47
C VAL A 74 9.78 7.99 -1.02
N ARG A 75 10.79 7.18 -1.32
CA ARG A 75 11.19 6.78 -2.67
C ARG A 75 10.67 5.40 -3.05
N ALA A 76 10.42 4.54 -2.07
CA ALA A 76 9.83 3.23 -2.30
C ALA A 76 9.07 2.74 -1.07
N LEU A 77 8.11 1.85 -1.30
CA LEU A 77 7.43 1.06 -0.27
C LEU A 77 7.69 -0.41 -0.58
N HIS A 78 8.33 -1.11 0.36
CA HIS A 78 8.47 -2.56 0.30
C HIS A 78 7.29 -3.19 1.04
N ILE A 79 6.69 -4.24 0.47
CA ILE A 79 5.54 -4.92 1.06
C ILE A 79 5.78 -6.43 1.12
N THR A 80 5.30 -7.05 2.18
CA THR A 80 5.09 -8.50 2.27
C THR A 80 3.65 -8.75 2.70
N LEU A 81 3.09 -9.89 2.28
CA LEU A 81 1.70 -10.27 2.49
C LEU A 81 1.63 -11.75 2.85
N SER A 82 0.94 -12.06 3.94
CA SER A 82 0.62 -13.42 4.37
C SER A 82 -0.90 -13.62 4.34
N ASP A 83 -1.32 -14.75 3.81
CA ASP A 83 -2.73 -15.14 3.60
C ASP A 83 -2.99 -16.45 4.34
N GLU A 84 -3.49 -16.33 5.56
CA GLU A 84 -3.78 -17.45 6.43
C GLU A 84 -5.28 -17.77 6.36
N ALA A 85 -5.69 -18.90 6.92
CA ALA A 85 -7.08 -19.36 6.83
C ALA A 85 -8.08 -18.31 7.35
N ASP A 86 -7.74 -17.64 8.46
CA ASP A 86 -8.68 -16.75 9.16
C ASP A 86 -8.31 -15.26 9.06
N TYR A 87 -7.10 -14.94 8.58
CA TYR A 87 -6.62 -13.56 8.57
C TYR A 87 -5.60 -13.30 7.47
N ALA A 88 -5.52 -12.04 7.05
CA ALA A 88 -4.48 -11.55 6.16
C ALA A 88 -3.62 -10.52 6.90
N VAL A 89 -2.30 -10.65 6.79
CA VAL A 89 -1.34 -9.71 7.38
C VAL A 89 -0.51 -9.08 6.28
N ALA A 90 -0.32 -7.77 6.37
CA ALA A 90 0.61 -7.06 5.50
C ALA A 90 1.61 -6.27 6.33
N PHE A 91 2.86 -6.29 5.88
CA PHE A 91 3.93 -5.49 6.46
C PHE A 91 4.50 -4.57 5.38
N VAL A 92 4.55 -3.27 5.67
CA VAL A 92 5.02 -2.25 4.72
C VAL A 92 6.16 -1.44 5.33
N MET A 93 7.27 -1.36 4.60
CA MET A 93 8.48 -0.65 4.99
C MET A 93 8.76 0.48 3.99
N PRO A 94 8.66 1.76 4.40
CA PRO A 94 9.02 2.87 3.56
C PRO A 94 10.54 3.04 3.50
N ARG A 95 11.05 3.34 2.31
CA ARG A 95 12.43 3.75 2.08
C ARG A 95 12.44 5.21 1.69
N ALA A 96 13.03 6.06 2.53
CA ALA A 96 13.27 7.46 2.23
C ALA A 96 14.66 7.66 1.59
N SER A 97 14.81 8.70 0.77
CA SER A 97 16.15 9.24 0.48
C SER A 97 16.66 9.97 1.72
N GLY A 98 17.95 9.81 2.04
CA GLY A 98 18.56 10.19 3.32
C GLY A 98 18.16 11.56 3.89
N CYS A 99 18.22 11.64 5.21
CA CYS A 99 17.98 12.82 6.05
C CYS A 99 18.54 14.11 5.40
N VAL A 100 17.67 15.10 5.17
CA VAL A 100 18.14 16.47 4.97
C VAL A 100 18.76 16.88 6.31
N PRO A 101 20.06 17.23 6.38
CA PRO A 101 20.67 17.62 7.64
C PRO A 101 19.88 18.79 8.21
N CYS A 102 19.41 18.63 9.45
CA CYS A 102 18.80 19.70 10.23
C CYS A 102 19.88 20.74 10.55
N THR A 103 20.18 21.65 9.63
CA THR A 103 20.92 22.87 9.93
C THR A 103 19.93 23.90 10.47
N SER A 104 19.77 23.91 11.79
CA SER A 104 19.19 25.04 12.52
C SER A 104 20.19 26.21 12.52
N PRO A 105 19.74 27.47 12.45
CA PRO A 105 20.58 28.65 12.61
C PRO A 105 21.06 28.86 14.06
#